data_AF-A0A1I1BMR2-F1
#
_entry.id   AF-A0A1I1BMR2-F1
#
_cell.length_a   1.000
_cell.length_b   1.000
_cell.length_c   1.000
_cell.angle_alpha   90.00
_cell.angle_beta   90.00
_cell.angle_gamma   90.00
#
_symmetry.space_group_name_H-M   'P 1'
#
loop_
_entity.id
_entity.type
_entity.pdbx_description
1 polymer ?
#
loop_
_entity_poly.entity_id
_entity_poly.type
_entity_poly.pdbx_seq_one_letter_code
_entity_poly.pdbx_strand_id
1 'polypeptide(L)' 'MTFDVEMMLDWQQRGMNARVLGLSASKNPVAPYLETASCPKEKENWMEKAEAWLFGWNIENAARAFS' A
#
# COMPACT_ATOMS: atom_id res chain seq x y z
N MET A 1 9.90 -1.42 17.59
CA MET A 1 9.25 -0.60 16.56
C MET A 1 7.92 -0.15 17.11
N THR A 2 7.68 1.15 17.23
CA THR A 2 6.32 1.66 17.47
C THR A 2 5.54 1.45 16.20
N PHE A 3 4.62 0.48 16.23
CA PHE A 3 3.73 0.18 15.13
C PHE A 3 2.82 1.39 14.91
N ASP A 4 3.06 2.12 13.81
CA ASP A 4 2.25 3.28 13.46
C ASP A 4 0.98 2.80 12.75
N VAL A 5 0.00 2.43 13.56
CA VAL A 5 -1.32 1.95 13.10
C VAL A 5 -1.97 2.99 12.19
N GLU A 6 -1.83 4.28 12.50
CA GLU A 6 -2.44 5.36 11.72
C GLU A 6 -1.85 5.43 10.30
N MET A 7 -0.52 5.35 10.20
CA MET A 7 0.15 5.25 8.90
C MET A 7 -0.31 4.02 8.12
N MET A 8 -0.40 2.86 8.77
CA MET A 8 -0.84 1.63 8.11
C MET A 8 -2.28 1.75 7.58
N LEU A 9 -3.20 2.27 8.39
CA LEU A 9 -4.59 2.47 8.00
C LEU A 9 -4.74 3.49 6.87
N ASP A 10 -3.97 4.59 6.89
CA ASP A 10 -3.93 5.57 5.80
C ASP A 10 -3.48 4.91 4.48
N TRP A 11 -2.42 4.10 4.51
CA TRP A 11 -1.95 3.40 3.32
C TRP A 11 -2.93 2.35 2.81
N GLN A 12 -3.59 1.61 3.70
CA GLN A 12 -4.68 0.70 3.31
C GLN A 12 -5.83 1.46 2.65
N GLN A 13 -6.26 2.61 3.20
CA GLN A 13 -7.30 3.44 2.60
C GLN A 13 -6.91 3.96 1.21
N ARG A 14 -5.65 4.36 1.01
CA ARG A 14 -5.13 4.75 -0.31
C ARG A 14 -5.17 3.59 -1.30
N GLY A 15 -4.87 2.36 -0.86
CA GLY A 15 -4.98 1.14 -1.66
C GLY A 15 -6.39 0.86 -2.12
N MET A 16 -7.36 0.91 -1.20
CA MET A 16 -8.78 0.75 -1.50
C MET A 16 -9.24 1.80 -2.52
N ASN A 17 -8.94 3.08 -2.28
CA ASN A 17 -9.32 4.17 -3.18
C ASN A 17 -8.73 4.00 -4.59
N ALA A 18 -7.48 3.55 -4.70
CA ALA A 18 -6.88 3.28 -6.00
C ALA A 18 -7.63 2.20 -6.78
N ARG A 19 -8.06 1.13 -6.10
CA ARG A 19 -8.89 0.09 -6.73
C ARG A 19 -10.26 0.62 -7.16
N VAL A 20 -10.91 1.44 -6.31
CA VAL A 20 -12.18 2.12 -6.63
C VAL A 20 -12.04 2.97 -7.89
N LEU A 21 -10.91 3.67 -8.05
CA LEU A 21 -10.60 4.49 -9.22
C LEU A 21 -10.18 3.68 -10.46
N GLY A 22 -10.16 2.34 -10.39
CA GLY A 22 -9.82 1.46 -11.51
C GLY A 22 -8.31 1.30 -11.77
N LEU A 23 -7.45 1.74 -10.85
CA LEU A 23 -6.01 1.53 -10.97
C LEU A 23 -5.63 0.08 -10.69
N SER A 24 -4.67 -0.45 -11.45
CA SER A 24 -4.09 -1.77 -11.20
C SER A 24 -3.19 -1.77 -9.97
N ALA A 25 -3.02 -2.93 -9.33
CA ALA A 25 -2.10 -3.08 -8.19
C ALA A 25 -0.65 -2.66 -8.51
N SER A 26 -0.23 -2.75 -9.78
CA SER A 26 1.08 -2.28 -10.25
C SER A 26 1.26 -0.76 -10.22
N LYS A 27 0.20 0.01 -9.96
CA LYS A 27 0.26 1.46 -9.74
C LYS A 27 0.51 1.85 -8.28
N ASN A 28 1.00 0.91 -7.46
CA ASN A 28 1.42 1.21 -6.10
C ASN A 28 2.44 2.38 -6.12
N PRO A 29 2.12 3.53 -5.51
CA PRO A 29 2.95 4.72 -5.60
C PRO A 29 4.24 4.59 -4.77
N VAL A 30 4.38 3.54 -3.96
CA VAL A 30 5.57 3.29 -3.14
C VAL A 30 6.70 2.62 -3.94
N ALA A 31 6.37 1.97 -5.06
CA ALA A 31 7.35 1.22 -5.85
C ALA A 31 8.62 2.01 -6.23
N PRO A 32 8.55 3.28 -6.67
CA PRO A 32 9.76 4.06 -6.98
C PRO A 32 10.67 4.29 -5.77
N TYR A 33 10.11 4.40 -4.56
CA TYR A 33 10.89 4.67 -3.34
C TYR A 33 11.64 3.43 -2.84
N LEU A 34 11.15 2.23 -3.19
CA LEU A 34 11.85 0.97 -2.91
C LEU A 34 13.12 0.81 -3.73
N GLU A 35 13.14 1.38 -4.94
CA GLU A 35 14.30 1.36 -5.85
C GLU A 35 15.37 2.38 -5.42
N THR A 36 14.96 3.51 -4.84
CA THR A 36 15.87 4.61 -4.47
C THR A 36 16.29 4.61 -3.00
N ALA A 37 15.78 3.69 -2.18
CA ALA A 37 16.08 3.65 -0.74
C ALA A 37 17.59 3.48 -0.48
N SER A 38 18.13 4.36 0.36
CA SER A 38 19.57 4.47 0.59
C SER A 38 20.10 3.57 1.70
N CYS A 39 19.21 3.10 2.60
CA CYS A 39 19.58 2.28 3.74
C CYS A 39 18.49 1.25 4.10
N PRO A 40 18.83 0.17 4.85
CA PRO A 40 17.88 -0.88 5.19
C PRO A 40 16.63 -0.39 5.93
N LYS A 41 16.80 0.53 6.90
CA LYS A 41 15.69 1.07 7.70
C LYS A 41 14.70 1.88 6.85
N GLU A 42 15.21 2.66 5.91
CA GLU A 42 14.37 3.40 4.97
C GLU A 42 13.60 2.44 4.05
N LYS A 43 14.30 1.42 3.53
CA LYS A 43 13.68 0.39 2.69
C LYS A 43 12.58 -0.37 3.44
N GLU A 44 12.79 -0.72 4.71
CA GLU A 44 11.79 -1.37 5.57
C GLU A 44 10.54 -0.50 5.71
N ASN A 45 10.70 0.79 6.03
CA ASN A 45 9.57 1.73 6.12
C ASN A 45 8.79 1.85 4.80
N TRP A 46 9.49 1.90 3.66
CA TRP A 46 8.82 1.89 2.36
C TRP A 46 8.13 0.55 2.07
N MET A 47 8.73 -0.58 2.46
CA MET A 47 8.09 -1.90 2.29
C MET A 47 6.79 -2.01 3.09
N GLU A 48 6.78 -1.57 4.35
CA GLU A 48 5.57 -1.56 5.19
C GLU A 48 4.42 -0.77 4.55
N LYS A 49 4.72 0.40 3.98
CA LYS A 49 3.73 1.23 3.26
C LYS A 49 3.25 0.58 1.98
N ALA A 50 4.15 -0.05 1.23
CA ALA A 50 3.83 -0.74 -0.01
C ALA A 50 2.89 -1.93 0.25
N GLU A 51 3.15 -2.69 1.31
CA GLU A 51 2.33 -3.82 1.75
C GLU A 51 0.96 -3.36 2.26
N ALA A 52 0.91 -2.32 3.09
CA ALA A 52 -0.34 -1.74 3.57
C ALA A 52 -1.22 -1.25 2.41
N TRP A 53 -0.64 -0.57 1.42
CA TRP A 53 -1.35 -0.16 0.22
C TRP A 53 -1.90 -1.35 -0.57
N LEU A 54 -1.07 -2.37 -0.79
CA LEU A 54 -1.49 -3.56 -1.55
C LEU A 54 -2.59 -4.34 -0.82
N PHE A 55 -2.52 -4.42 0.51
CA PHE A 55 -3.55 -5.03 1.34
C PHE A 55 -4.91 -4.34 1.16
N GLY A 56 -4.95 -3.01 1.26
CA GLY A 56 -6.18 -2.25 1.02
C GLY A 56 -6.73 -2.43 -0.40
N TRP A 57 -5.85 -2.39 -1.41
CA TRP A 57 -6.26 -2.66 -2.80
C TRP A 57 -6.91 -4.04 -2.95
N ASN A 58 -6.33 -5.07 -2.32
CA ASN A 58 -6.83 -6.44 -2.37
C ASN A 58 -8.18 -6.61 -1.66
N ILE A 59 -8.42 -5.92 -0.54
CA ILE A 59 -9.73 -5.91 0.14
C ILE A 59 -10.81 -5.41 -0.80
N GLU A 60 -10.61 -4.23 -1.39
CA GLU A 60 -11.58 -3.63 -2.30
C GLU A 60 -11.78 -4.51 -3.55
N ASN A 61 -10.71 -5.12 -4.07
CA ASN A 61 -10.81 -6.02 -5.22
C ASN A 61 -11.61 -7.28 -4.88
N ALA A 62 -11.40 -7.86 -3.70
CA ALA A 62 -12.14 -9.03 -3.24
C ALA A 62 -13.62 -8.70 -3.00
N ALA A 63 -13.93 -7.56 -2.40
CA ALA A 63 -15.31 -7.12 -2.15
C ALA A 63 -16.13 -7.02 -3.46
N ARG A 64 -15.48 -6.61 -4.56
CA ARG A 64 -16.10 -6.53 -5.90
C ARG A 64 -16.31 -7.87 -6.58
N ALA A 65 -15.63 -8.93 -6.15
CA ALA A 65 -15.89 -10.27 -6.70
C ALA A 65 -17.28 -10.79 -6.29
N PHE A 66 -17.91 -10.18 -5.28
CA PHE A 66 -19.20 -10.56 -4.72
C PHE A 66 -20.32 -9.53 -4.96
N SER A 67 -20.05 -8.48 -5.76
CA SER A 67 -21.01 -7.44 -6.17
C SER A 67 -21.44 -7.60 -7.61
#